data_AF-A0AAD0WX90-F1
#
_entry.id   AF-A0AAD0WX90-F1
#
_cell.length_a   1.000
_cell.length_b   1.000
_cell.length_c   1.000
_cell.angle_alpha   90.00
_cell.angle_beta   90.00
_cell.angle_gamma   90.00
#
_symmetry.space_group_name_H-M   'P 1'
#
loop_
_entity.id
_entity.type
_entity.pdbx_description
1 polymer ?
#
loop_
_entity_poly.entity_id
_entity_poly.type
_entity_poly.pdbx_seq_one_letter_code
_entity_poly.pdbx_strand_id
1 'polypeptide(L)'
;MLNKRERLITGLLFLTISIFLIFDIYEDLHEGASFEHVFEEAIIMIIGFIGAAYLWFKLLFIKKENIRISANVSKLKTDLQNFKEQTKNLSEGISDKINEQLDDWNLTKSEKDIALLLLKGLSIKEIADIRSTAEKTIKQHCTKIYQKSNLSGRSELSAFFLEDILVIR
;
A
#
# COMPACT_ATOMS: atom_id res chain seq x y z
N MET A 1 -9.60 -12.17 8.91
CA MET A 1 -9.26 -13.23 9.90
C MET A 1 -10.55 -13.60 10.59
N LEU A 2 -11.06 -14.84 10.50
CA LEU A 2 -12.23 -15.13 11.34
C LEU A 2 -11.80 -15.11 12.81
N ASN A 3 -12.45 -14.25 13.58
CA ASN A 3 -12.05 -13.96 14.96
C ASN A 3 -12.15 -15.23 15.82
N LYS A 4 -11.35 -15.31 16.90
CA LYS A 4 -11.48 -16.40 17.89
C LYS A 4 -12.94 -16.56 18.35
N ARG A 5 -13.68 -15.45 18.38
CA ARG A 5 -15.13 -15.39 18.60
C ARG A 5 -15.95 -16.10 17.53
N GLU A 6 -15.67 -15.90 16.25
CA GLU A 6 -16.44 -16.52 15.17
C GLU A 6 -16.25 -18.05 15.12
N ARG A 7 -15.05 -18.55 15.42
CA ARG A 7 -14.82 -20.01 15.57
C ARG A 7 -15.60 -20.61 16.73
N LEU A 8 -15.68 -19.87 17.85
CA LEU A 8 -16.48 -20.27 19.00
C LEU A 8 -17.96 -20.22 18.66
N ILE A 9 -18.43 -19.19 17.96
CA ILE A 9 -19.83 -19.05 17.54
C ILE A 9 -20.23 -20.18 16.58
N THR A 10 -19.43 -20.47 15.55
CA THR A 10 -19.72 -21.58 14.62
C THR A 10 -19.71 -22.93 15.35
N GLY A 11 -18.75 -23.18 16.24
CA GLY A 11 -18.72 -24.41 17.03
C GLY A 11 -19.91 -24.55 17.98
N LEU A 12 -20.33 -23.44 18.60
CA LEU A 12 -21.45 -23.41 19.55
C LEU A 12 -22.80 -23.55 18.84
N LEU A 13 -22.96 -22.96 17.65
CA LEU A 13 -24.11 -23.18 16.78
C LEU A 13 -24.23 -24.65 16.38
N PHE A 14 -23.14 -25.29 15.95
CA PHE A 14 -23.16 -26.72 15.61
C PHE A 14 -23.54 -27.59 16.80
N LEU A 15 -22.96 -27.32 17.97
CA LEU A 15 -23.26 -28.08 19.20
C LEU A 15 -24.73 -27.93 19.59
N THR A 16 -25.29 -26.73 19.46
CA THR A 16 -26.70 -26.46 19.73
C THR A 16 -27.60 -27.22 18.75
N ILE A 17 -27.34 -27.16 17.45
CA ILE A 17 -28.10 -27.87 16.42
C ILE A 17 -28.04 -29.38 16.66
N SER A 18 -26.87 -29.93 17.01
CA SER A 18 -26.72 -31.34 17.34
C SER A 18 -27.54 -31.77 18.56
N ILE A 19 -27.64 -30.93 19.60
CA ILE A 19 -28.48 -31.24 20.78
C ILE A 19 -29.96 -31.26 20.39
N PHE A 20 -30.44 -30.29 19.61
CA PHE A 20 -31.84 -30.25 19.17
C PHE A 20 -32.22 -31.49 18.36
N LEU A 21 -31.36 -31.92 17.42
CA LEU A 21 -31.62 -33.13 16.61
C LEU A 21 -31.63 -34.42 17.44
N ILE A 22 -30.81 -34.50 18.50
CA ILE A 22 -30.82 -35.66 19.41
C ILE A 22 -32.10 -35.66 20.24
N PHE A 23 -32.60 -34.49 20.63
CA PHE A 23 -33.83 -34.36 21.39
C PHE A 23 -35.06 -34.73 20.55
N ASP A 24 -35.11 -34.29 19.30
CA ASP A 24 -36.16 -34.64 18.32
C ASP A 24 -36.27 -36.16 18.16
N ILE A 25 -35.14 -36.84 17.87
CA ILE A 25 -35.09 -38.30 17.71
C ILE A 25 -35.51 -39.02 19.02
N TYR A 26 -35.17 -38.45 20.18
CA TYR A 26 -35.53 -39.03 21.47
C TYR A 26 -37.04 -38.93 21.75
N GLU A 27 -37.65 -37.80 21.41
CA GLU A 27 -39.09 -37.55 21.57
C GLU A 27 -39.88 -38.47 20.63
N ASP A 28 -39.47 -38.58 19.36
CA ASP A 28 -40.08 -39.46 18.37
C ASP A 28 -40.00 -40.95 18.73
N LEU A 29 -38.86 -41.39 19.29
CA LEU A 29 -38.70 -42.75 19.79
C LEU A 29 -39.58 -43.02 21.03
N HIS A 30 -39.83 -42.01 21.87
CA HIS A 30 -40.66 -42.14 23.06
C HIS A 30 -42.15 -42.14 22.72
N GLU A 31 -42.57 -41.38 21.71
CA GLU A 31 -43.95 -41.34 21.21
C GLU A 31 -44.33 -42.54 20.32
N GLY A 32 -43.38 -43.42 20.02
CA GLY A 32 -43.61 -44.64 19.24
C GLY A 32 -43.77 -44.37 17.73
N ALA A 33 -43.05 -43.36 17.22
CA ALA A 33 -43.08 -42.95 15.83
C ALA A 33 -42.73 -44.10 14.85
N SER A 34 -43.22 -43.97 13.62
CA SER A 34 -42.95 -44.93 12.55
C SER A 34 -41.47 -44.97 12.18
N PHE A 35 -40.96 -46.17 11.86
CA PHE A 35 -39.58 -46.37 11.39
C PHE A 35 -39.21 -45.52 10.15
N GLU A 36 -40.19 -45.09 9.36
CA GLU A 36 -39.97 -44.25 8.18
C GLU A 36 -39.54 -42.82 8.54
N HIS A 37 -40.13 -42.22 9.59
CA HIS A 37 -39.80 -40.84 10.01
C HIS A 37 -38.38 -40.77 10.61
N VAL A 38 -38.03 -41.72 11.47
CA VAL A 38 -36.69 -41.82 12.07
C VAL A 38 -35.60 -42.00 11.00
N PHE A 39 -35.92 -42.67 9.90
CA PHE A 39 -34.97 -42.87 8.80
C PHE A 39 -34.73 -41.59 7.99
N GLU A 40 -35.77 -40.80 7.73
CA GLU A 40 -35.66 -39.50 7.04
C GLU A 40 -34.80 -38.51 7.85
N GLU A 41 -35.00 -38.46 9.17
CA GLU A 41 -34.23 -37.60 10.07
C GLU A 41 -32.76 -38.02 10.19
N ALA A 42 -32.49 -39.32 10.23
CA ALA A 42 -31.13 -39.84 10.23
C ALA A 42 -30.36 -39.44 8.96
N ILE A 43 -31.01 -39.43 7.79
CA ILE A 43 -30.41 -39.00 6.53
C ILE A 43 -30.07 -37.50 6.57
N ILE A 44 -30.99 -36.66 7.05
CA ILE A 44 -30.79 -35.21 7.19
C ILE A 44 -29.61 -34.92 8.14
N MET A 45 -29.52 -35.67 9.25
CA MET A 45 -28.42 -35.56 10.20
C MET A 45 -27.07 -35.89 9.56
N ILE A 46 -26.98 -36.98 8.78
CA ILE A 46 -25.75 -37.38 8.11
C ILE A 46 -25.31 -36.33 7.08
N ILE A 47 -26.23 -35.82 6.27
CA ILE A 47 -25.95 -34.77 5.27
C ILE A 47 -25.47 -33.48 5.97
N GLY A 48 -26.14 -33.09 7.04
CA GLY A 48 -25.76 -31.94 7.86
C GLY A 48 -24.36 -32.09 8.45
N PHE A 49 -24.04 -33.28 8.97
CA PHE A 49 -22.74 -33.57 9.57
C PHE A 49 -21.60 -33.55 8.53
N ILE A 50 -21.82 -34.10 7.33
CA ILE A 50 -20.85 -34.07 6.23
C ILE A 50 -20.61 -32.63 5.76
N GLY A 51 -21.68 -31.84 5.60
CA GLY A 51 -21.59 -30.42 5.23
C GLY A 51 -20.82 -29.60 6.26
N ALA A 52 -21.07 -29.86 7.55
CA ALA A 52 -20.35 -29.24 8.67
C ALA A 52 -18.85 -29.54 8.62
N ALA A 53 -18.51 -30.83 8.46
CA ALA A 53 -17.13 -31.28 8.38
C ALA A 53 -16.41 -30.64 7.19
N TYR A 54 -17.03 -30.62 6.01
CA TYR A 54 -16.48 -30.00 4.81
C TYR A 54 -16.18 -28.51 5.02
N LEU A 55 -17.14 -27.74 5.56
CA LEU A 55 -16.95 -26.31 5.84
C LEU A 55 -15.84 -26.08 6.86
N TRP A 56 -15.77 -26.91 7.91
CA TRP A 56 -14.71 -26.85 8.90
C TRP A 56 -13.33 -27.07 8.28
N PHE A 57 -13.17 -28.13 7.46
CA PHE A 57 -11.91 -28.40 6.77
C PHE A 57 -11.53 -27.29 5.77
N LYS A 58 -12.50 -26.78 5.01
CA LYS A 58 -12.30 -25.67 4.06
C LYS A 58 -11.82 -24.40 4.77
N LEU A 59 -12.38 -24.05 5.93
CA LEU A 59 -11.96 -22.90 6.73
C LEU A 59 -10.51 -23.05 7.23
N LEU A 60 -10.11 -24.25 7.64
CA LEU A 60 -8.73 -24.53 8.06
C LEU A 60 -7.74 -24.40 6.90
N PHE A 61 -8.14 -24.84 5.70
CA PHE A 61 -7.30 -24.75 4.50
C PHE A 61 -7.10 -23.30 4.05
N ILE A 62 -8.18 -22.52 3.93
CA ILE A 62 -8.15 -21.10 3.51
C ILE A 62 -7.32 -20.23 4.47
N LYS A 63 -7.28 -20.59 5.75
CA LYS A 63 -6.47 -19.88 6.76
C LYS A 63 -4.98 -20.00 6.50
N LYS A 64 -4.49 -21.16 6.04
CA LYS A 64 -3.07 -21.36 5.74
C LYS A 64 -2.62 -20.49 4.55
N GLU A 65 -3.47 -20.35 3.55
CA GLU A 65 -3.17 -19.56 2.36
C GLU A 65 -3.16 -18.04 2.65
N ASN A 66 -4.13 -17.55 3.45
CA ASN A 66 -4.18 -16.15 3.87
C ASN A 66 -2.94 -15.69 4.66
N ILE A 67 -2.40 -16.56 5.51
CA ILE A 67 -1.18 -16.26 6.30
C ILE A 67 0.02 -16.08 5.37
N ARG A 68 0.12 -16.89 4.31
CA ARG A 68 1.20 -16.81 3.32
C ARG A 68 1.12 -15.53 2.48
N ILE A 69 -0.09 -15.16 2.05
CA ILE A 69 -0.33 -13.94 1.27
C ILE A 69 0.01 -12.70 2.10
N SER A 70 -0.39 -12.68 3.38
CA SER A 70 -0.10 -11.56 4.28
C SER A 70 1.40 -11.38 4.55
N ALA A 71 2.14 -12.49 4.64
CA ALA A 71 3.60 -12.47 4.79
C ALA A 71 4.30 -11.89 3.55
N ASN A 72 3.83 -12.23 2.34
CA ASN A 72 4.38 -11.68 1.10
C ASN A 72 4.13 -10.17 0.98
N VAL A 73 2.94 -9.70 1.38
CA VAL A 73 2.63 -8.26 1.40
C VAL A 73 3.51 -7.51 2.39
N SER A 74 3.75 -8.09 3.57
CA SER A 74 4.64 -7.48 4.57
C SER A 74 6.07 -7.38 4.05
N LYS A 75 6.59 -8.45 3.45
CA LYS A 75 7.94 -8.49 2.90
C LYS A 75 8.11 -7.46 1.78
N LEU A 76 7.16 -7.37 0.85
CA LEU A 76 7.18 -6.40 -0.23
C LEU A 76 7.17 -4.95 0.29
N LYS A 77 6.41 -4.66 1.36
CA LYS A 77 6.42 -3.34 2.00
C LYS A 77 7.77 -3.01 2.64
N THR A 78 8.39 -3.98 3.32
CA THR A 78 9.71 -3.81 3.93
C THR A 78 10.79 -3.58 2.89
N ASP A 79 10.79 -4.35 1.80
CA ASP A 79 11.76 -4.18 0.70
C ASP A 79 11.60 -2.80 0.05
N LEU A 80 10.36 -2.34 -0.15
CA LEU A 80 10.08 -1.00 -0.68
C LEU A 80 10.52 0.11 0.29
N GLN A 81 10.36 -0.08 1.60
CA GLN A 81 10.87 0.87 2.60
C GLN A 81 12.40 0.93 2.59
N ASN A 82 13.07 -0.22 2.57
CA ASN A 82 14.53 -0.28 2.53
C ASN A 82 15.07 0.37 1.25
N PHE A 83 14.45 0.13 0.10
CA PHE A 83 14.81 0.79 -1.16
C PHE A 83 14.60 2.30 -1.09
N LYS A 84 13.47 2.75 -0.52
CA LYS A 84 13.22 4.18 -0.28
C LYS A 84 14.27 4.80 0.64
N GLU A 85 14.67 4.12 1.70
CA GLU A 85 15.65 4.62 2.67
C GLU A 85 17.06 4.70 2.05
N GLN A 86 17.47 3.69 1.29
CA GLN A 86 18.71 3.72 0.51
C GLN A 86 18.70 4.87 -0.50
N THR A 87 17.59 5.07 -1.22
CA THR A 87 17.47 6.17 -2.19
C THR A 87 17.41 7.53 -1.51
N LYS A 88 16.79 7.61 -0.32
CA LYS A 88 16.66 8.85 0.45
C LYS A 88 18.03 9.38 0.88
N ASN A 89 18.92 8.53 1.41
CA ASN A 89 20.26 8.95 1.81
C ASN A 89 21.09 9.49 0.63
N LEU A 90 20.92 8.93 -0.58
CA LEU A 90 21.56 9.46 -1.78
C LEU A 90 20.91 10.77 -2.26
N SER A 91 19.57 10.84 -2.23
CA SER A 91 18.82 12.02 -2.66
C SER A 91 19.01 13.21 -1.73
N GLU A 92 19.22 12.99 -0.43
CA GLU A 92 19.51 14.04 0.55
C GLU A 92 20.88 14.68 0.25
N GLY A 93 21.92 13.87 0.02
CA GLY A 93 23.24 14.39 -0.34
C GLY A 93 23.25 15.24 -1.61
N ILE A 94 22.50 14.83 -2.64
CA ILE A 94 22.36 15.62 -3.89
C ILE A 94 21.59 16.92 -3.62
N SER A 95 20.51 16.87 -2.86
CA SER A 95 19.72 18.06 -2.54
C SER A 95 20.53 19.08 -1.72
N ASP A 96 21.35 18.62 -0.77
CA ASP A 96 22.20 19.48 0.04
C ASP A 96 23.25 20.17 -0.83
N LYS A 97 23.89 19.44 -1.75
CA LYS A 97 24.85 19.99 -2.71
C LYS A 97 24.23 21.02 -3.65
N ILE A 98 23.02 20.76 -4.15
CA ILE A 98 22.29 21.74 -4.95
C ILE A 98 22.03 23.00 -4.11
N ASN A 99 21.53 22.86 -2.89
CA ASN A 99 21.23 24.01 -2.05
C ASN A 99 22.48 24.84 -1.72
N GLU A 100 23.60 24.19 -1.37
CA GLU A 100 24.91 24.82 -1.13
C GLU A 100 25.35 25.65 -2.35
N GLN A 101 25.27 25.08 -3.55
CA GLN A 101 25.62 25.81 -4.77
C GLN A 101 24.69 27.00 -5.06
N LEU A 102 23.38 26.84 -4.83
CA LEU A 102 22.42 27.93 -5.01
C LEU A 102 22.63 29.05 -3.97
N ASP A 103 23.12 28.71 -2.78
CA ASP A 103 23.58 29.65 -1.75
C ASP A 103 24.84 30.40 -2.21
N ASP A 104 25.83 29.71 -2.78
CA ASP A 104 27.06 30.31 -3.30
C ASP A 104 26.80 31.34 -4.41
N TRP A 105 25.80 31.08 -5.27
CA TRP A 105 25.32 32.04 -6.27
C TRP A 105 24.48 33.18 -5.69
N ASN A 106 24.31 33.26 -4.36
CA ASN A 106 23.54 34.28 -3.67
C ASN A 106 22.11 34.42 -4.23
N LEU A 107 21.46 33.28 -4.53
CA LEU A 107 20.08 33.26 -4.96
C LEU A 107 19.14 33.54 -3.78
N THR A 108 18.15 34.40 -4.01
CA THR A 108 17.06 34.62 -3.05
C THR A 108 16.19 33.37 -2.94
N LYS A 109 15.41 33.26 -1.85
CA LYS A 109 14.48 32.13 -1.66
C LYS A 109 13.58 31.86 -2.88
N SER A 110 13.00 32.92 -3.46
CA SER A 110 12.19 32.81 -4.69
C SER A 110 12.98 32.35 -5.91
N GLU A 111 14.25 32.75 -6.04
CA GLU A 111 15.11 32.34 -7.15
C GLU A 111 15.54 30.88 -6.99
N LYS A 112 15.83 30.41 -5.77
CA LYS A 112 16.12 29.01 -5.47
C LYS A 112 14.95 28.10 -5.82
N ASP A 113 13.73 28.49 -5.42
CA ASP A 113 12.53 27.74 -5.76
C ASP A 113 12.36 27.59 -7.28
N ILE A 114 12.56 28.68 -8.03
CA ILE A 114 12.49 28.65 -9.49
C ILE A 114 13.63 27.81 -10.09
N ALA A 115 14.87 27.95 -9.60
CA ALA A 115 16.01 27.18 -10.07
C ALA A 115 15.79 25.67 -9.89
N LEU A 116 15.28 25.24 -8.74
CA LEU A 116 14.93 23.84 -8.49
C LEU A 116 13.85 23.32 -9.46
N LEU A 117 12.86 24.14 -9.79
CA LEU A 117 11.83 23.76 -10.77
C LEU A 117 12.39 23.68 -12.20
N LEU A 118 13.33 24.55 -12.55
CA LEU A 118 14.05 24.49 -13.83
C LEU A 118 14.88 23.20 -13.94
N LEU A 119 15.58 22.82 -12.87
CA LEU A 119 16.35 21.57 -12.80
C LEU A 119 15.46 20.33 -12.89
N LYS A 120 14.22 20.40 -12.37
CA LYS A 120 13.21 19.35 -12.54
C LYS A 120 12.66 19.23 -13.96
N GLY A 121 13.07 20.10 -14.88
CA GLY A 121 12.64 20.02 -16.27
C GLY A 121 11.39 20.83 -16.59
N LEU A 122 10.85 21.63 -15.65
CA LEU A 122 9.62 22.39 -15.87
C LEU A 122 9.86 23.59 -16.80
N SER A 123 8.90 23.82 -17.69
CA SER A 123 8.82 25.01 -18.53
C SER A 123 8.45 26.24 -17.72
N ILE A 124 8.76 27.42 -18.27
CA ILE A 124 8.40 28.71 -17.66
C ILE A 124 6.89 28.81 -17.40
N LYS A 125 6.07 28.26 -18.32
CA LYS A 125 4.62 28.22 -18.19
C LYS A 125 4.18 27.35 -17.01
N GLU A 126 4.71 26.14 -16.90
CA GLU A 126 4.39 25.25 -15.77
C GLU A 126 4.83 25.85 -14.43
N ILE A 127 5.99 26.51 -14.39
CA ILE A 127 6.46 27.21 -13.19
C ILE A 127 5.55 28.39 -12.83
N ALA A 128 5.11 29.15 -13.82
CA ALA A 128 4.18 30.25 -13.65
C ALA A 128 2.84 29.76 -13.05
N ASP A 129 2.32 28.65 -13.57
CA ASP A 129 1.10 28.00 -13.08
C ASP A 129 1.27 27.49 -11.63
N ILE A 130 2.36 26.76 -11.34
CA ILE A 130 2.67 26.22 -9.99
C ILE A 130 2.80 27.35 -8.96
N ARG A 131 3.47 28.45 -9.33
CA ARG A 131 3.69 29.59 -8.42
C ARG A 131 2.55 30.61 -8.44
N SER A 132 1.50 30.39 -9.25
CA SER A 132 0.41 31.35 -9.46
C SER A 132 0.93 32.77 -9.77
N THR A 133 1.92 32.87 -10.65
CA THR A 133 2.57 34.14 -11.04
C THR A 133 2.65 34.26 -12.55
N ALA A 134 2.75 35.49 -13.07
CA ALA A 134 2.81 35.69 -14.52
C ALA A 134 4.12 35.10 -15.12
N GLU A 135 4.02 34.51 -16.32
CA GLU A 135 5.19 33.98 -17.05
C GLU A 135 6.30 35.02 -17.25
N LYS A 136 5.93 36.29 -17.45
CA LYS A 136 6.89 37.40 -17.58
C LYS A 136 7.73 37.56 -16.31
N THR A 137 7.14 37.39 -15.14
CA THR A 137 7.83 37.47 -13.85
C THR A 137 8.78 36.29 -13.67
N ILE A 138 8.35 35.07 -14.05
CA ILE A 138 9.23 33.89 -14.04
C ILE A 138 10.41 34.09 -14.99
N LYS A 139 10.18 34.62 -16.21
CA LYS A 139 11.27 34.96 -17.15
C LYS A 139 12.29 35.92 -16.55
N GLN A 140 11.83 36.97 -15.86
CA GLN A 140 12.71 37.92 -15.19
C GLN A 140 13.56 37.26 -14.10
N HIS A 141 12.95 36.37 -13.30
CA HIS A 141 13.70 35.60 -12.31
C HIS A 141 14.71 34.65 -12.96
N CYS A 142 14.36 33.95 -14.05
CA CYS A 142 15.30 33.10 -14.78
C CYS A 142 16.52 33.91 -15.26
N THR A 143 16.31 35.10 -15.83
CA THR A 143 17.41 35.98 -16.25
C THR A 143 18.33 36.34 -15.08
N LYS A 144 17.77 36.67 -13.91
CA LYS A 144 18.57 36.96 -12.70
C LYS A 144 19.35 35.75 -12.22
N ILE A 145 18.74 34.56 -12.25
CA ILE A 145 19.41 33.30 -11.86
C ILE A 145 20.64 33.10 -12.76
N TYR A 146 20.46 33.16 -14.08
CA TYR A 146 21.53 32.98 -15.06
C TYR A 146 22.65 34.01 -14.91
N GLN A 147 22.31 35.27 -14.63
CA GLN A 147 23.30 36.31 -14.36
C GLN A 147 24.10 36.05 -13.09
N LYS A 148 23.43 35.62 -12.01
CA LYS A 148 24.09 35.34 -10.73
C LYS A 148 24.94 34.06 -10.75
N SER A 149 24.52 33.07 -11.51
CA SER A 149 25.27 31.82 -11.69
C SER A 149 26.35 31.92 -12.76
N ASN A 150 26.41 33.03 -13.51
CA ASN A 150 27.25 33.19 -14.70
C ASN A 150 27.06 32.09 -15.75
N LEU A 151 25.80 31.68 -15.96
CA LEU A 151 25.42 30.66 -16.95
C LEU A 151 24.56 31.29 -18.04
N SER A 152 24.65 30.80 -19.26
CA SER A 152 23.96 31.36 -20.44
C SER A 152 22.47 31.01 -20.50
N GLY A 153 22.03 29.97 -19.80
CA GLY A 153 20.63 29.59 -19.79
C GLY A 153 20.33 28.25 -19.13
N ARG A 154 19.12 27.74 -19.39
CA ARG A 154 18.56 26.54 -18.75
C ARG A 154 19.41 25.30 -18.99
N SER A 155 19.87 25.09 -20.23
CA SER A 155 20.66 23.91 -20.58
C SER A 155 21.99 23.88 -19.83
N GLU A 156 22.65 25.03 -19.70
CA GLU A 156 23.92 25.15 -18.98
C GLU A 156 23.72 25.02 -17.46
N LEU A 157 22.64 25.59 -16.92
CA LEU A 157 22.23 25.37 -15.53
C LEU A 157 22.03 23.88 -15.22
N SER A 158 21.33 23.15 -16.09
CA SER A 158 21.17 21.69 -15.92
C SER A 158 22.49 20.94 -16.11
N ALA A 159 23.31 21.33 -17.08
CA ALA A 159 24.61 20.69 -17.33
C ALA A 159 25.56 20.83 -16.14
N PHE A 160 25.61 22.01 -15.52
CA PHE A 160 26.43 22.28 -14.33
C PHE A 160 26.19 21.26 -13.22
N PHE A 161 24.94 21.02 -12.84
CA PHE A 161 24.62 20.04 -11.79
C PHE A 161 24.75 18.58 -12.26
N LEU A 162 24.59 18.31 -13.56
CA LEU A 162 24.76 16.98 -14.11
C LEU A 162 26.22 16.57 -14.22
N GLU A 163 27.16 17.50 -14.41
CA GLU A 163 28.59 17.23 -14.47
C GLU A 163 29.09 16.58 -13.16
N ASP A 164 28.68 17.12 -12.01
CA ASP A 164 29.03 16.58 -10.70
C ASP A 164 28.37 15.23 -10.39
N ILE A 165 27.20 14.95 -10.99
CA ILE A 165 26.47 13.69 -10.82
C ILE A 165 27.01 12.60 -11.76
N LEU A 166 27.36 12.99 -12.99
CA LEU A 166 27.92 12.11 -14.02
C LEU A 166 29.43 11.98 -13.83
N VAL A 167 29.84 11.48 -12.66
CA VAL A 167 31.17 10.90 -12.51
C VAL A 167 31.19 9.61 -13.33
N ILE A 168 31.46 9.73 -14.63
CA ILE A 168 31.80 8.60 -15.50
C ILE A 168 33.12 8.07 -14.94
N ARG A 169 33.05 6.97 -14.19
CA ARG A 169 34.21 6.18 -13.78
C ARG A 169 34.43 5.03 -14.75
#